data_AF-A0A973XHU6-F1
#
_entry.id   AF-A0A973XHU6-F1
#
_cell.length_a   1.000
_cell.length_b   1.000
_cell.length_c   1.000
_cell.angle_alpha   90.00
_cell.angle_beta   90.00
_cell.angle_gamma   90.00
#
_symmetry.space_group_name_H-M   'P 1'
#
loop_
_entity.id
_entity.type
_entity.pdbx_description
1 polymer ?
#
loop_
_entity_poly.entity_id
_entity_poly.type
_entity_poly.pdbx_seq_one_letter_code
_entity_poly.pdbx_strand_id
1 'polypeptide(L)'
;MQSAATGNPPTSPPPAPRELEAHLLLEAALRLQAVQATWDNSKGDVDEALSYNRRLWSDFLDSVCEHRPALPNEVRQTIATLGLFVANQTSAIAADPRPERLTALIGINREIAAGLLGEG
;
A
#
# COMPACT_ATOMS: atom_id res chain seq x y z
N MET A 1 -51.69 1.53 19.28
CA MET A 1 -51.31 0.59 18.20
C MET A 1 -50.27 1.31 17.35
N GLN A 2 -48.98 0.95 17.50
CA GLN A 2 -48.11 0.39 16.44
C GLN A 2 -47.93 1.35 15.24
N SER A 3 -46.76 1.85 14.84
CA SER A 3 -45.40 1.29 14.87
C SER A 3 -44.38 2.41 14.71
N ALA A 4 -43.29 2.40 15.48
CA ALA A 4 -42.07 3.11 15.11
C ALA A 4 -41.07 2.06 14.63
N ALA A 5 -40.85 2.03 13.32
CA ALA A 5 -39.85 1.18 12.69
C ALA A 5 -38.46 1.70 13.08
N THR A 6 -37.72 0.90 13.84
CA THR A 6 -36.30 1.11 14.09
C THR A 6 -35.56 0.93 12.77
N GLY A 7 -35.11 2.03 12.16
CA GLY A 7 -34.12 1.98 11.10
C GLY A 7 -32.80 1.52 11.69
N ASN A 8 -32.29 0.37 11.25
CA ASN A 8 -30.92 -0.03 11.55
C ASN A 8 -29.97 0.95 10.85
N PRO A 9 -29.02 1.59 11.54
CA PRO A 9 -27.96 2.31 10.86
C PRO A 9 -27.00 1.28 10.23
N PRO A 10 -26.65 1.39 8.93
CA PRO A 10 -25.47 0.70 8.44
C PRO A 10 -24.27 1.44 9.02
N THR A 11 -23.70 0.91 10.09
CA THR A 11 -22.43 1.40 10.61
C THR A 11 -21.49 0.22 10.71
N SER A 12 -20.96 -0.20 9.55
CA SER A 12 -19.69 -0.90 9.58
C SER A 12 -18.72 0.01 10.34
N PRO A 13 -18.05 -0.49 11.39
CA PRO A 13 -17.04 0.29 12.08
C PRO A 13 -15.99 0.76 11.07
N PRO A 14 -15.35 1.93 11.30
CA PRO A 14 -14.24 2.34 10.45
C PRO A 14 -13.23 1.20 10.37
N PRO A 15 -12.66 0.94 9.17
CA PRO A 15 -11.71 -0.16 8.99
C PRO A 15 -10.61 -0.05 10.04
N ALA A 16 -10.19 -1.20 10.57
CA ALA A 16 -9.06 -1.21 11.49
C ALA A 16 -7.85 -0.55 10.78
N PRO A 17 -6.93 0.12 11.51
CA PRO A 17 -5.78 0.81 10.89
C PRO A 17 -5.02 -0.06 9.87
N ARG A 18 -4.90 -1.36 10.13
CA ARG A 18 -4.28 -2.35 9.23
C ARG A 18 -5.06 -2.59 7.93
N GLU A 19 -6.39 -2.60 8.01
CA GLU A 19 -7.26 -2.76 6.84
C GLU A 19 -7.21 -1.50 5.96
N LEU A 20 -7.13 -0.31 6.57
CA LEU A 20 -6.90 0.93 5.83
C LEU A 20 -5.54 0.91 5.11
N GLU A 21 -4.47 0.53 5.81
CA GLU A 21 -3.12 0.39 5.23
C GLU A 21 -3.10 -0.60 4.06
N ALA A 22 -3.77 -1.75 4.20
CA ALA A 22 -3.89 -2.74 3.13
C ALA A 22 -4.56 -2.14 1.88
N HIS A 23 -5.67 -1.43 2.05
CA HIS A 23 -6.35 -0.78 0.94
C HIS A 23 -5.48 0.27 0.24
N LEU A 24 -4.72 1.07 0.99
CA LEU A 24 -3.80 2.04 0.42
C LEU A 24 -2.66 1.37 -0.36
N LEU A 25 -2.14 0.24 0.12
CA LEU A 25 -1.14 -0.55 -0.60
C LEU A 25 -1.71 -1.12 -1.91
N LEU A 26 -2.95 -1.62 -1.90
CA LEU A 26 -3.64 -2.05 -3.12
C LEU A 26 -3.84 -0.89 -4.09
N GLU A 27 -4.21 0.29 -3.59
CA GLU A 27 -4.33 1.50 -4.42
C GLU A 27 -2.99 1.86 -5.07
N ALA A 28 -1.89 1.84 -4.31
CA ALA A 28 -0.54 2.06 -4.85
C ALA A 28 -0.19 1.05 -5.95
N ALA A 29 -0.49 -0.24 -5.72
CA ALA A 29 -0.27 -1.29 -6.71
C ALA A 29 -1.09 -1.06 -7.99
N LEU A 30 -2.35 -0.64 -7.87
CA LEU A 30 -3.21 -0.33 -9.02
C LEU A 30 -2.69 0.87 -9.82
N ARG A 31 -2.24 1.94 -9.14
CA ARG A 31 -1.64 3.12 -9.80
C ARG A 31 -0.40 2.73 -10.60
N LEU A 32 0.52 1.98 -9.99
CA LEU A 32 1.73 1.50 -10.65
C LEU A 32 1.39 0.57 -11.83
N GLN A 33 0.41 -0.33 -11.66
CA GLN A 33 -0.03 -1.22 -12.74
C GLN A 33 -0.67 -0.46 -13.90
N ALA A 34 -1.47 0.57 -13.63
CA ALA A 34 -2.09 1.39 -14.66
C ALA A 34 -1.01 2.04 -15.53
N VAL A 35 -0.02 2.70 -14.90
CA VAL A 35 1.10 3.32 -15.61
C VAL A 35 1.94 2.28 -16.37
N GLN A 36 2.17 1.09 -15.80
CA GLN A 36 2.85 0.00 -16.48
C GLN A 36 2.08 -0.47 -17.74
N ALA A 37 0.76 -0.58 -17.66
CA ALA A 37 -0.09 -1.06 -18.76
C ALA A 37 -0.23 -0.02 -19.89
N THR A 38 -0.19 1.28 -19.56
CA THR A 38 -0.31 2.37 -20.53
C THR A 38 1.01 3.10 -20.75
N TRP A 39 2.14 2.40 -20.62
CA TRP A 39 3.48 2.98 -20.54
C TRP A 39 3.79 4.05 -21.61
N ASP A 40 3.46 3.79 -22.88
CA ASP A 40 3.74 4.73 -23.97
C ASP A 40 2.92 6.03 -23.89
N ASN A 41 1.76 6.00 -23.22
CA ASN A 41 0.84 7.13 -23.06
C ASN A 41 0.92 7.79 -21.68
N SER A 42 1.45 7.08 -20.67
CA SER A 42 1.46 7.49 -19.26
C SER A 42 2.86 7.70 -18.70
N LYS A 43 3.87 7.92 -19.55
CA LYS A 43 5.24 8.22 -19.10
C LYS A 43 5.32 9.44 -18.15
N GLY A 44 4.44 10.42 -18.33
CA GLY A 44 4.35 11.59 -17.43
C GLY A 44 3.79 11.26 -16.04
N ASP A 45 3.06 10.16 -15.90
CA ASP A 45 2.38 9.76 -14.67
C ASP A 45 3.25 8.84 -13.79
N VAL A 46 4.39 8.37 -14.32
CA VAL A 46 5.33 7.48 -13.62
C VAL A 46 5.83 8.13 -12.33
N ASP A 47 6.27 9.38 -12.41
CA ASP A 47 6.82 10.09 -11.25
C ASP A 47 5.77 10.32 -10.15
N GLU A 48 4.51 10.55 -10.54
CA GLU A 48 3.41 10.68 -9.60
C GLU A 48 3.12 9.34 -8.91
N ALA A 49 3.01 8.25 -9.68
CA ALA A 49 2.76 6.92 -9.13
C ALA A 49 3.89 6.46 -8.19
N LEU A 50 5.14 6.71 -8.56
CA LEU A 50 6.32 6.45 -7.72
C LEU A 50 6.33 7.30 -6.46
N SER A 51 5.96 8.59 -6.57
CA SER A 51 5.90 9.50 -5.41
C SER A 51 4.81 9.10 -4.43
N TYR A 52 3.63 8.71 -4.93
CA TYR A 52 2.55 8.16 -4.12
C TYR A 52 3.03 6.90 -3.38
N ASN A 53 3.62 5.95 -4.11
CA ASN A 53 4.14 4.71 -3.53
C ASN A 53 5.18 4.97 -2.43
N ARG A 54 6.15 5.86 -2.68
CA ARG A 54 7.20 6.21 -1.72
C ARG A 54 6.63 6.84 -0.45
N ARG A 55 5.70 7.79 -0.60
CA ARG A 55 5.07 8.45 0.54
C ARG A 55 4.29 7.45 1.39
N LEU A 56 3.48 6.60 0.75
CA LEU A 56 2.75 5.56 1.45
C LEU A 56 3.67 4.65 2.27
N TRP A 57 4.80 4.23 1.70
CA TRP A 57 5.78 3.41 2.41
C TRP A 57 6.45 4.13 3.58
N SER A 58 6.69 5.44 3.49
CA SER A 58 7.15 6.23 4.63
C SER A 58 6.12 6.25 5.76
N ASP A 59 4.86 6.59 5.43
CA ASP A 59 3.77 6.66 6.41
C ASP A 59 3.49 5.27 7.04
N PHE A 60 3.57 4.21 6.24
CA PHE A 60 3.41 2.82 6.70
C PHE A 60 4.51 2.39 7.67
N LEU A 61 5.78 2.72 7.39
CA LEU A 61 6.89 2.41 8.29
C LEU A 61 6.74 3.11 9.64
N ASP A 62 6.29 4.36 9.63
CA ASP A 62 6.04 5.13 10.87
C ASP A 62 4.92 4.47 11.70
N SER A 63 3.80 4.10 11.07
CA SER A 63 2.69 3.37 11.74
C SER A 63 3.13 2.03 12.34
N VAL A 64 3.93 1.26 11.61
CA VAL A 64 4.49 -0.03 12.07
C VAL A 64 5.38 0.17 13.31
N CYS A 65 6.09 1.29 13.40
CA CYS A 65 6.92 1.62 14.56
C CYS A 65 6.10 2.05 15.79
N GLU A 66 4.94 2.69 15.56
CA GLU A 66 4.06 3.19 16.62
C GLU A 66 3.14 2.10 17.22
N HIS A 67 2.97 0.96 16.54
CA HIS A 67 2.01 -0.08 16.91
C HIS A 67 2.18 -0.64 18.35
N ARG A 68 1.06 -0.89 19.04
CA ARG A 68 0.99 -1.46 20.40
C ARG A 68 -0.06 -2.58 20.49
N PRO A 69 0.26 -3.76 21.06
CA PRO A 69 1.59 -4.19 21.52
C PRO A 69 2.60 -4.28 20.36
N ALA A 70 3.87 -4.07 20.66
CA ALA A 70 4.91 -4.00 19.64
C ALA A 70 4.96 -5.31 18.82
N LEU A 71 5.13 -5.19 17.50
CA LEU A 71 5.34 -6.34 16.62
C LEU A 71 6.61 -7.11 17.02
N PRO A 72 6.73 -8.42 16.76
CA PRO A 72 7.97 -9.17 16.96
C PRO A 72 9.16 -8.54 16.24
N ASN A 73 10.37 -8.64 16.81
CA ASN A 73 11.58 -8.03 16.23
C ASN A 73 11.84 -8.45 14.79
N GLU A 74 11.65 -9.74 14.49
CA GLU A 74 11.83 -10.32 13.15
C GLU A 74 10.90 -9.68 12.13
N VAL A 75 9.63 -9.51 12.47
CA VAL A 75 8.63 -8.85 11.61
C VAL A 75 9.03 -7.41 11.32
N ARG A 76 9.48 -6.66 12.35
CA ARG A 76 9.94 -5.28 12.15
C ARG A 76 11.18 -5.20 11.27
N GLN A 77 12.12 -6.14 11.40
CA GLN A 77 13.31 -6.20 10.54
C GLN A 77 12.96 -6.49 9.09
N THR A 78 12.04 -7.43 8.84
CA THR A 78 11.54 -7.73 7.50
C THR A 78 10.88 -6.50 6.88
N ILE A 79 9.98 -5.83 7.61
CA ILE A 79 9.31 -4.61 7.12
C ILE A 79 10.31 -3.48 6.84
N ALA A 80 11.28 -3.26 7.72
CA ALA A 80 12.33 -2.25 7.50
C ALA A 80 13.19 -2.55 6.25
N THR A 81 13.51 -3.82 6.03
CA THR A 81 14.26 -4.27 4.84
C THR A 81 13.47 -4.02 3.56
N LEU A 82 12.17 -4.33 3.57
CA LEU A 82 11.26 -4.03 2.45
C LEU A 82 11.12 -2.53 2.21
N GLY A 83 11.01 -1.73 3.28
CA GLY A 83 10.98 -0.27 3.18
C GLY A 83 12.21 0.30 2.48
N LEU A 84 13.41 -0.19 2.84
CA LEU A 84 14.65 0.20 2.18
C LEU A 84 14.67 -0.25 0.71
N PHE A 85 14.25 -1.47 0.41
CA PHE A 85 14.14 -1.96 -0.95
C PHE A 85 13.22 -1.06 -1.79
N VAL A 86 12.03 -0.73 -1.29
CA VAL A 86 11.05 0.11 -2.00
C VAL A 86 11.62 1.51 -2.25
N ALA A 87 12.27 2.13 -1.27
CA ALA A 87 12.89 3.44 -1.43
C ALA A 87 14.00 3.42 -2.52
N ASN A 88 14.87 2.41 -2.49
CA ASN A 88 15.95 2.24 -3.47
C ASN A 88 15.38 1.97 -4.87
N GLN A 89 14.41 1.06 -4.99
CA GLN A 89 13.80 0.70 -6.25
C GLN A 89 13.04 1.89 -6.86
N THR A 90 12.30 2.64 -6.05
CA THR A 90 11.62 3.87 -6.51
C THR A 90 12.64 4.86 -7.09
N SER A 91 13.76 5.07 -6.40
CA SER A 91 14.83 5.97 -6.86
C SER A 91 15.48 5.47 -8.16
N ALA A 92 15.70 4.16 -8.27
CA ALA A 92 16.29 3.55 -9.46
C ALA A 92 15.36 3.61 -10.68
N ILE A 93 14.03 3.54 -10.49
CA ILE A 93 13.05 3.69 -11.58
C ILE A 93 12.95 5.15 -12.01
N ALA A 94 12.95 6.10 -11.07
CA ALA A 94 12.94 7.52 -11.41
C ALA A 94 14.18 7.92 -12.25
N ALA A 95 15.34 7.30 -12.01
CA ALA A 95 16.56 7.55 -12.76
C ALA A 95 16.61 6.87 -14.15
N ASP A 96 16.01 5.68 -14.29
CA ASP A 96 15.94 4.92 -15.54
C ASP A 96 14.55 4.25 -15.66
N PRO A 97 13.52 5.00 -16.11
CA PRO A 97 12.15 4.52 -16.15
C PRO A 97 11.98 3.37 -17.14
N ARG A 98 11.54 2.21 -16.63
CA ARG A 98 11.22 1.02 -17.43
C ARG A 98 9.99 0.33 -16.86
N PRO A 99 9.05 -0.13 -17.71
CA PRO A 99 7.80 -0.70 -17.23
C PRO A 99 8.03 -1.98 -16.41
N GLU A 100 9.00 -2.82 -16.78
CA GLU A 100 9.29 -4.09 -16.10
C GLU A 100 9.78 -3.88 -14.66
N ARG A 101 10.37 -2.71 -14.37
CA ARG A 101 10.89 -2.39 -13.04
C ARG A 101 9.79 -2.05 -12.04
N LEU A 102 8.59 -1.69 -12.51
CA LEU A 102 7.42 -1.47 -11.65
C LEU A 102 6.86 -2.78 -11.08
N THR A 103 7.08 -3.91 -11.76
CA THR A 103 6.53 -5.22 -11.38
C THR A 103 6.87 -5.61 -9.94
N ALA A 104 8.10 -5.35 -9.50
CA ALA A 104 8.53 -5.66 -8.14
C ALA A 104 7.77 -4.84 -7.08
N LEU A 105 7.55 -3.54 -7.32
CA LEU A 105 6.80 -2.68 -6.42
C LEU A 105 5.32 -3.07 -6.36
N ILE A 106 4.73 -3.40 -7.52
CA ILE A 106 3.35 -3.89 -7.61
C ILE A 106 3.16 -5.18 -6.80
N GLY A 107 4.09 -6.14 -6.97
CA GLY A 107 4.07 -7.42 -6.26
C GLY A 107 4.14 -7.24 -4.75
N ILE A 108 5.15 -6.51 -4.27
CA ILE A 108 5.35 -6.26 -2.84
C ILE A 108 4.12 -5.60 -2.20
N ASN A 109 3.55 -4.58 -2.85
CA ASN A 109 2.36 -3.91 -2.30
C ASN A 109 1.17 -4.87 -2.16
N ARG A 110 0.97 -5.75 -3.14
CA ARG A 110 -0.11 -6.76 -3.09
C ARG A 110 0.13 -7.82 -2.03
N GLU A 111 1.35 -8.34 -1.92
CA GLU A 111 1.71 -9.36 -0.95
C GLU A 111 1.55 -8.85 0.49
N ILE A 112 1.99 -7.62 0.76
CA ILE A 112 1.84 -7.01 2.09
C ILE A 112 0.36 -6.71 2.38
N ALA A 113 -0.39 -6.18 1.40
CA ALA A 113 -1.82 -5.95 1.57
C ALA A 113 -2.58 -7.24 1.89
N ALA A 114 -2.33 -8.33 1.16
CA ALA A 114 -2.93 -9.64 1.42
C ALA A 114 -2.62 -10.13 2.84
N GLY A 115 -1.35 -10.00 3.27
CA GLY A 115 -0.96 -10.34 4.65
C GLY A 115 -1.67 -9.52 5.72
N LEU A 116 -1.90 -8.22 5.48
CA LEU A 116 -2.63 -7.34 6.40
C LEU A 116 -4.14 -7.64 6.46
N LEU A 117 -4.73 -8.12 5.34
CA LEU A 117 -6.12 -8.56 5.27
C LEU A 117 -6.33 -9.98 5.85
N GLY A 118 -5.25 -10.69 6.16
CA GLY A 118 -5.31 -12.06 6.67
C GLY A 118 -5.52 -13.12 5.57
N GLU A 119 -5.17 -12.80 4.32
CA GLU A 119 -5.29 -13.68 3.16
C GLU A 119 -4.01 -14.51 2.88
N GLY A 120 -3.18 -14.75 3.90
CA GLY A 120 -1.86 -15.41 3.80
C GLY A 120 -1.77 -16.77 4.47
#